data_AF-A0A058ZV68-F1
#
_entry.id   AF-A0A058ZV68-F1
#
_cell.length_a   1.000
_cell.length_b   1.000
_cell.length_c   1.000
_cell.angle_alpha   90.00
_cell.angle_beta   90.00
_cell.angle_gamma   90.00
#
_symmetry.space_group_name_H-M   'P 1'
#
loop_
_entity.id
_entity.type
_entity.pdbx_description
1 polymer ?
#
loop_
_entity_poly.entity_id
_entity_poly.type
_entity_poly.pdbx_seq_one_letter_code
_entity_poly.pdbx_strand_id
1 'polypeptide(L)' 'EEKARSKIYTVDTEPYYFAFGVNVFPKLAFKLAGLPRVRWVVVDAYLPLRKGCGAWKL' A
#
# COMPACT_ATOMS: atom_id res chain seq x y z
N GLU A 1 3.86 12.85 10.31
CA GLU A 1 4.42 11.53 9.95
C GLU A 1 3.72 10.37 10.66
N GLU A 2 3.52 10.45 11.98
CA GLU A 2 2.88 9.38 12.79
C GLU A 2 1.52 8.89 12.27
N LYS A 3 0.64 9.81 11.85
CA LYS A 3 -0.68 9.46 11.29
C LYS A 3 -0.60 8.63 10.01
N ALA A 4 0.48 8.77 9.25
CA ALA A 4 0.70 7.99 8.04
C ALA A 4 1.22 6.58 8.40
N ARG A 5 2.19 6.51 9.33
CA ARG A 5 2.74 5.24 9.82
C ARG A 5 1.67 4.32 10.42
N SER A 6 0.73 4.89 11.17
CA SER A 6 -0.38 4.12 11.76
C SER A 6 -1.37 3.52 10.74
N LYS A 7 -1.39 4.01 9.49
CA LYS A 7 -2.31 3.54 8.46
C LYS A 7 -1.68 2.55 7.48
N ILE A 8 -0.35 2.55 7.40
CA ILE A 8 0.41 1.62 6.57
C ILE A 8 0.41 0.28 7.32
N TYR A 9 -0.12 -0.76 6.69
CA TYR A 9 -0.18 -2.09 7.28
C TYR A 9 0.85 -3.06 6.69
N THR A 10 1.40 -2.72 5.52
CA THR A 10 2.38 -3.54 4.81
C THR A 10 3.34 -2.65 4.03
N VAL A 11 4.57 -3.11 3.89
CA VAL A 11 5.60 -2.49 3.04
C VAL A 11 6.34 -3.59 2.33
N ASP A 12 6.43 -3.46 1.01
CA ASP A 12 7.25 -4.31 0.17
C ASP A 12 8.44 -3.48 -0.32
N THR A 13 9.62 -3.89 0.12
CA THR A 13 10.88 -3.30 -0.33
C THR A 13 11.47 -4.09 -1.48
N GLU A 14 11.40 -5.43 -1.51
CA GLU A 14 12.05 -6.27 -2.54
C GLU A 14 11.39 -7.68 -2.61
N PRO A 15 11.56 -8.47 -3.71
CA PRO A 15 12.36 -8.17 -4.91
C PRO A 15 11.54 -7.68 -6.13
N TYR A 16 10.21 -7.77 -6.10
CA TYR A 16 9.40 -7.57 -7.31
C TYR A 16 8.87 -6.15 -7.48
N TYR A 17 8.64 -5.43 -6.38
CA TYR A 17 8.08 -4.09 -6.42
C TYR A 17 8.38 -3.34 -5.12
N PHE A 18 8.53 -2.02 -5.25
CA PHE A 18 8.57 -1.08 -4.13
C PHE A 18 7.17 -0.52 -3.94
N ALA A 19 6.42 -1.05 -2.96
CA ALA A 19 5.06 -0.63 -2.68
C ALA A 19 4.76 -0.67 -1.18
N PHE A 20 3.63 -0.08 -0.80
CA PHE A 20 3.11 -0.16 0.55
C PHE A 20 1.59 -0.27 0.51
N GLY A 21 1.03 -1.04 1.43
CA GLY A 21 -0.40 -1.12 1.64
C GLY A 21 -0.82 -0.15 2.73
N VAL A 22 -1.86 0.64 2.46
CA VAL A 22 -2.38 1.64 3.39
C VAL A 22 -3.90 1.59 3.44
N ASN A 23 -4.48 1.66 4.65
CA ASN A 23 -5.93 1.71 4.81
C ASN A 23 -6.41 3.17 4.76
N VAL A 24 -7.05 3.54 3.64
CA VAL A 24 -7.54 4.91 3.38
C VAL A 24 -8.85 4.90 2.60
N PHE A 25 -9.62 5.99 2.72
CA PHE A 25 -10.81 6.20 1.90
C PHE A 25 -10.48 6.47 0.43
N PRO A 26 -11.35 6.09 -0.53
CA PRO A 26 -11.11 6.24 -1.98
C PRO A 26 -10.72 7.65 -2.43
N LYS A 27 -11.35 8.68 -1.84
CA LYS A 27 -11.06 10.10 -2.16
C LYS A 27 -9.60 10.48 -1.88
N LEU A 28 -8.96 9.81 -0.92
CA LEU A 28 -7.54 10.03 -0.61
C LEU A 28 -6.64 9.26 -1.59
N ALA A 29 -7.04 8.06 -2.01
CA ALA A 29 -6.30 7.25 -2.98
C ALA A 29 -6.13 7.96 -4.33
N PHE A 30 -7.16 8.66 -4.80
CA PHE A 30 -7.07 9.50 -6.01
C PHE A 30 -6.04 10.63 -5.89
N LYS A 31 -5.86 11.19 -4.69
CA LYS A 31 -4.82 12.22 -4.46
C LYS A 31 -3.41 11.62 -4.48
N LEU A 32 -3.26 10.36 -4.06
CA LEU A 32 -1.97 9.66 -4.09
C LEU A 32 -1.49 9.41 -5.53
N ALA A 33 -2.41 9.16 -6.46
CA ALA A 33 -2.08 8.99 -7.88
C ALA A 33 -1.45 10.24 -8.52
N GLY A 34 -1.69 11.43 -7.95
CA GLY A 34 -1.11 12.69 -8.42
C GLY A 34 0.26 13.03 -7.84
N LEU A 35 0.82 12.20 -6.94
CA LEU A 35 2.10 12.47 -6.30
C LEU A 35 3.28 12.08 -7.21
N PRO A 36 4.38 12.86 -7.20
CA PRO A 36 5.57 12.48 -7.92
C PRO A 36 6.11 11.15 -7.38
N ARG A 37 6.54 10.26 -8.29
CA ARG A 37 7.04 8.89 -8.03
C ARG A 37 5.99 7.82 -7.72
N VAL A 38 4.70 8.16 -7.65
CA VAL A 38 3.64 7.14 -7.61
C VAL A 38 3.33 6.72 -9.05
N ARG A 39 3.59 5.45 -9.40
CA ARG A 39 3.28 4.93 -10.75
C ARG A 39 1.87 4.35 -10.85
N TRP A 40 1.44 3.62 -9.82
CA TRP A 40 0.17 2.91 -9.83
C TRP A 40 -0.51 3.03 -8.47
N VAL A 41 -1.82 3.18 -8.48
CA VAL A 41 -2.68 3.05 -7.30
C VAL A 41 -3.69 1.98 -7.64
N VAL A 42 -3.64 0.87 -6.92
CA VAL A 42 -4.52 -0.28 -7.15
C VAL A 42 -5.18 -0.63 -5.83
N VAL A 43 -6.45 -1.04 -5.89
CA VAL A 43 -7.15 -1.56 -4.72
C VAL A 43 -6.49 -2.88 -4.33
N ASP A 44 -6.03 -2.96 -3.09
CA ASP A 44 -5.35 -4.16 -2.61
C ASP A 44 -6.33 -5.35 -2.55
N ALA A 45 -5.84 -6.53 -2.92
CA ALA A 45 -6.61 -7.77 -2.93
C ALA A 45 -6.02 -8.74 -1.91
N TYR A 46 -6.89 -9.37 -1.11
CA TYR A 46 -6.46 -10.38 -0.16
C TYR A 46 -5.90 -11.59 -0.90
N LEU A 47 -4.62 -11.93 -0.65
CA LEU A 47 -3.99 -13.11 -1.22
C LEU A 47 -4.07 -14.25 -0.19
N PRO A 48 -4.99 -15.22 -0.36
CA PRO A 48 -5.22 -16.26 0.65
C PRO A 48 -3.98 -17.14 0.87
N LEU A 49 -3.15 -17.33 -0.16
CA LEU A 49 -1.91 -18.11 -0.10
C LEU A 49 -0.85 -17.52 0.85
N ARG A 50 -0.91 -16.21 1.14
CA ARG A 50 0.04 -15.52 2.03
C ARG A 50 -0.55 -15.16 3.41
N LYS A 51 -1.80 -15.55 3.71
CA LYS A 51 -2.55 -15.11 4.91
C LYS A 51 -2.44 -13.59 5.14
N GLY A 52 -2.49 -12.78 4.07
CA GLY A 52 -2.32 -11.33 4.11
C GLY A 52 -2.50 -10.69 2.73
N CYS A 53 -2.53 -9.36 2.68
CA CYS A 53 -2.60 -8.62 1.43
C CYS A 53 -1.17 -8.38 0.91
N GLY A 54 -0.89 -8.77 -0.34
CA GLY A 54 0.30 -8.41 -1.15
C GLY A 54 1.69 -8.83 -0.66
N ALA A 55 1.98 -8.63 0.62
CA ALA A 55 3.22 -8.09 1.10
C ALA A 55 3.68 -8.75 2.41
N TRP A 56 4.93 -8.50 2.81
CA TRP A 56 5.38 -8.85 4.16
C TRP A 56 4.60 -8.01 5.18
N LYS A 57 3.96 -8.68 6.14
CA LYS A 57 3.27 -8.01 7.25
C LYS A 57 4.34 -7.44 8.19
N LEU A 58 4.30 -6.13 8.41
CA LEU A 58 5.12 -5.45 9.42
C LEU A 58 4.74 -5.90 10.83
#